data_AF-A0A1Y1JYB1-F1
#
_entry.id   AF-A0A1Y1JYB1-F1
#
_cell.length_a   1.000
_cell.length_b   1.000
_cell.length_c   1.000
_cell.angle_alpha   90.00
_cell.angle_beta   90.00
_cell.angle_gamma   90.00
#
_symmetry.space_group_name_H-M   'P 1'
#
loop_
_entity.id
_entity.type
_entity.pdbx_description
1 polymer ?
#
loop_
_entity_poly.entity_id
_entity_poly.type
_entity_poly.pdbx_seq_one_letter_code
_entity_poly.pdbx_strand_id
1 'polypeptide(L)'
;VRAVQLRTSNLPTKGLPHIPEGERRCRGGCGRIESLSHVLQRCHVTHFDRIKRHDEVVKKVARHSRRNGWVVEVEPRVYHPDRQLYKPDLVIHMPNHNIVVADVQVCWEGTDRSLAES
;
A
#
# COMPACT_ATOMS: atom_id res chain seq x y z
N VAL A 1 -17.65 -11.82 9.58
CA VAL A 1 -16.87 -13.09 9.65
C VAL A 1 -15.56 -13.03 8.83
N ARG A 2 -15.56 -12.72 7.52
CA ARG A 2 -14.33 -12.71 6.68
C ARG A 2 -13.26 -11.68 7.09
N ALA A 3 -13.65 -10.50 7.58
CA ALA A 3 -12.70 -9.47 8.02
C ALA A 3 -11.86 -9.90 9.24
N VAL A 4 -12.45 -10.67 10.15
CA VAL A 4 -11.73 -11.25 11.31
C VAL A 4 -10.74 -12.30 10.84
N GLN A 5 -11.14 -13.15 9.89
CA GLN A 5 -10.25 -14.14 9.29
C GLN A 5 -9.07 -13.49 8.55
N LEU A 6 -9.30 -12.38 7.85
CA LEU A 6 -8.24 -11.61 7.20
C LEU A 6 -7.22 -11.09 8.22
N ARG A 7 -7.69 -10.47 9.31
CA ARG A 7 -6.82 -9.92 10.38
C ARG A 7 -6.06 -11.00 11.15
N THR A 8 -6.71 -12.12 11.43
CA THR A 8 -6.10 -13.25 12.16
C THR A 8 -5.30 -14.17 11.25
N SER A 9 -5.06 -13.78 9.98
CA SER A 9 -4.37 -14.58 8.97
C SER A 9 -4.98 -15.97 8.71
N ASN A 10 -6.26 -16.13 8.97
CA ASN A 10 -7.02 -17.38 8.86
C ASN A 10 -7.88 -17.48 7.58
N LEU A 11 -7.73 -16.55 6.64
CA LEU A 11 -8.34 -16.70 5.32
C LEU A 11 -7.65 -17.85 4.56
N PRO A 12 -8.41 -18.78 3.96
CA PRO A 12 -7.82 -19.92 3.28
C PRO A 12 -6.87 -19.52 2.15
N THR A 13 -5.61 -19.98 2.25
CA THR A 13 -4.58 -19.85 1.22
C THR A 13 -3.91 -21.18 0.94
N LYS A 14 -3.46 -21.39 -0.30
CA LYS A 14 -2.81 -22.62 -0.73
C LYS A 14 -1.40 -22.82 -0.16
N GLY A 15 -0.74 -21.80 0.37
CA GLY A 15 0.60 -21.93 0.95
C GLY A 15 0.66 -22.48 2.38
N LEU A 16 -0.43 -23.04 2.91
CA LEU A 16 -0.42 -23.63 4.24
C LEU A 16 0.41 -24.94 4.26
N PRO A 17 1.12 -25.24 5.37
CA PRO A 17 2.01 -26.42 5.43
C PRO A 17 1.33 -27.77 5.16
N HIS A 18 0.05 -27.93 5.47
CA HIS A 18 -0.69 -29.18 5.26
C HIS A 18 -1.06 -29.43 3.78
N ILE A 19 -0.91 -28.43 2.90
CA ILE A 19 -1.19 -28.56 1.47
C ILE A 19 0.07 -29.09 0.77
N PRO A 20 -0.03 -30.07 -0.16
CA PRO A 20 1.13 -30.58 -0.91
C PRO A 20 1.88 -29.46 -1.63
N GLU A 21 3.22 -29.50 -1.63
CA GLU A 21 4.06 -28.43 -2.16
C GLU A 21 3.71 -28.03 -3.61
N GLY A 22 3.47 -29.02 -4.47
CA GLY A 22 3.08 -28.80 -5.87
C GLY A 22 1.77 -28.03 -6.04
N GLU A 23 0.90 -28.02 -5.03
CA GLU A 23 -0.39 -27.35 -5.04
C GLU A 23 -0.37 -25.98 -4.36
N ARG A 24 0.75 -25.58 -3.74
CA ARG A 24 0.83 -24.32 -2.96
C ARG A 24 0.86 -23.04 -3.81
N ARG A 25 0.88 -23.17 -5.14
CA ARG A 25 0.98 -22.03 -6.06
C ARG A 25 -0.28 -21.16 -6.00
N CYS A 26 -0.06 -19.86 -6.22
CA CYS A 26 -1.10 -18.85 -6.28
C CYS A 26 -2.19 -19.21 -7.29
N ARG A 27 -3.45 -19.15 -6.86
CA ARG A 27 -4.65 -19.35 -7.69
C ARG A 27 -4.73 -18.37 -8.86
N GLY A 28 -4.12 -17.19 -8.71
CA GLY A 28 -4.01 -16.21 -9.77
C GLY A 28 -2.99 -16.58 -10.86
N GLY A 29 -2.24 -17.68 -10.75
CA GLY A 29 -1.32 -18.12 -11.80
C GLY A 29 -0.01 -17.35 -11.89
N CYS A 30 0.33 -16.50 -10.90
CA CYS A 30 1.56 -15.70 -10.93
C CYS A 30 2.84 -16.47 -10.54
N GLY A 31 2.78 -17.80 -10.42
CA GLY A 31 3.91 -18.67 -10.12
C GLY A 31 4.46 -18.65 -8.68
N ARG A 32 4.03 -17.71 -7.82
CA ARG A 32 4.48 -17.64 -6.41
C ARG A 32 3.68 -18.59 -5.51
N ILE A 33 4.25 -18.96 -4.36
CA ILE A 33 3.51 -19.62 -3.27
C ILE A 33 2.43 -18.68 -2.75
N GLU A 34 1.22 -19.20 -2.56
CA GLU A 34 0.09 -18.41 -2.13
C GLU A 34 0.12 -18.13 -0.63
N SER A 35 0.17 -16.86 -0.26
CA SER A 35 -0.03 -16.40 1.12
C SER A 35 -0.95 -15.19 1.13
N LEU A 36 -1.52 -14.84 2.28
CA LEU A 36 -2.34 -13.62 2.39
C LEU A 36 -1.53 -12.37 2.06
N SER A 37 -0.31 -12.28 2.57
CA SER A 37 0.63 -11.22 2.21
C SER A 37 0.84 -11.16 0.69
N HIS A 38 1.10 -12.29 0.02
CA HIS A 38 1.22 -12.32 -1.43
C HIS A 38 -0.07 -11.83 -2.13
N VAL A 39 -1.23 -12.41 -1.79
CA VAL A 39 -2.51 -12.11 -2.44
C VAL A 39 -2.87 -10.64 -2.29
N LEU A 40 -2.65 -10.05 -1.11
CA LEU A 40 -3.06 -8.67 -0.83
C LEU A 40 -2.02 -7.63 -1.25
N GLN A 41 -0.73 -7.96 -1.22
CA GLN A 41 0.33 -6.98 -1.43
C GLN A 41 0.95 -7.05 -2.83
N ARG A 42 0.91 -8.20 -3.51
CA ARG A 42 1.71 -8.42 -4.74
C ARG A 42 0.98 -9.08 -5.90
N CYS A 43 -0.07 -9.85 -5.64
CA CYS A 43 -0.77 -10.59 -6.69
C CYS A 43 -1.39 -9.65 -7.73
N HIS A 44 -1.28 -9.96 -9.01
CA HIS A 44 -1.86 -9.13 -10.07
C HIS A 44 -3.40 -9.15 -10.04
N VAL A 45 -4.01 -10.24 -9.57
CA VAL A 45 -5.47 -10.38 -9.45
C VAL A 45 -6.07 -9.27 -8.58
N THR A 46 -5.34 -8.83 -7.55
CA THR A 46 -5.79 -7.77 -6.63
C THR A 46 -5.23 -6.39 -7.00
N HIS A 47 -4.57 -6.23 -8.15
CA HIS A 47 -3.88 -4.99 -8.54
C HIS A 47 -4.77 -3.74 -8.39
N PHE A 48 -5.97 -3.77 -8.95
CA PHE A 48 -6.92 -2.66 -8.86
C PHE A 48 -7.38 -2.40 -7.43
N ASP A 49 -7.58 -3.44 -6.61
CA ASP A 49 -7.91 -3.27 -5.20
C ASP A 49 -6.75 -2.69 -4.39
N ARG A 50 -5.49 -2.96 -4.78
CA ARG A 50 -4.33 -2.32 -4.15
C ARG A 50 -4.28 -0.83 -4.45
N ILE A 51 -4.47 -0.45 -5.72
CA ILE A 51 -4.56 0.97 -6.13
C ILE A 51 -5.68 1.65 -5.34
N LYS A 52 -6.88 1.05 -5.31
CA LYS A 52 -8.02 1.62 -4.57
C LYS A 52 -7.71 1.81 -3.08
N ARG A 53 -7.06 0.85 -2.41
CA ARG A 53 -6.67 1.00 -1.00
C ARG A 53 -5.65 2.10 -0.80
N HIS A 54 -4.66 2.17 -1.68
CA HIS A 54 -3.65 3.23 -1.70
C HIS A 54 -4.32 4.61 -1.81
N ASP A 55 -5.14 4.81 -2.85
CA ASP A 55 -5.79 6.09 -3.11
C ASP A 55 -6.70 6.51 -1.97
N GLU A 56 -7.39 5.57 -1.33
CA GLU A 56 -8.22 5.87 -0.16
C GLU A 56 -7.40 6.32 1.05
N VAL A 57 -6.17 5.82 1.24
CA VAL A 57 -5.27 6.32 2.29
C VAL A 57 -4.73 7.70 1.92
N VAL A 58 -4.26 7.90 0.67
CA VAL A 58 -3.84 9.22 0.14
C VAL A 58 -4.92 10.27 0.36
N LYS A 59 -6.16 9.98 -0.05
CA LYS A 59 -7.32 10.87 0.15
C LYS A 59 -7.62 11.16 1.61
N LYS A 60 -7.44 10.18 2.51
CA LYS A 60 -7.65 10.37 3.95
C LYS A 60 -6.61 11.33 4.54
N VAL A 61 -5.33 11.13 4.22
CA VAL A 61 -4.25 12.03 4.64
C VAL A 61 -4.49 13.43 4.10
N ALA A 62 -4.77 13.57 2.79
CA ALA A 62 -5.05 14.88 2.18
C ALA A 62 -6.24 15.59 2.83
N ARG A 63 -7.34 14.87 3.11
CA ARG A 63 -8.52 15.42 3.78
C ARG A 63 -8.21 15.88 5.20
N HIS A 64 -7.42 15.11 5.94
CA HIS A 64 -7.01 15.47 7.29
C HIS A 64 -6.17 16.77 7.26
N SER A 65 -5.14 16.82 6.41
CA SER A 65 -4.29 18.00 6.24
C SER A 65 -5.08 19.25 5.84
N ARG A 66 -6.01 19.13 4.87
CA ARG A 66 -6.89 20.26 4.46
C ARG A 66 -7.79 20.76 5.60
N ARG A 67 -8.28 19.85 6.45
CA ARG A 67 -9.07 20.23 7.65
C ARG A 67 -8.25 21.02 8.67
N ASN A 68 -6.92 20.84 8.69
CA ASN A 68 -6.00 21.63 9.50
C ASN A 68 -5.59 22.96 8.83
N GLY A 69 -6.21 23.33 7.70
CA GLY A 69 -5.91 24.57 6.98
C GLY A 69 -4.66 24.53 6.09
N TRP A 70 -4.10 23.34 5.85
CA TRP A 70 -2.89 23.19 5.03
C TRP A 70 -3.24 23.06 3.55
N VAL A 71 -2.35 23.57 2.68
CA VAL A 71 -2.45 23.36 1.23
C VAL A 71 -1.89 21.98 0.89
N VAL A 72 -2.64 21.21 0.10
CA VAL A 72 -2.28 19.83 -0.26
C VAL A 72 -2.46 19.58 -1.73
N GLU A 73 -1.36 19.19 -2.38
CA GLU A 73 -1.30 18.70 -3.74
C GLU A 73 -1.33 17.16 -3.70
N VAL A 74 -2.15 16.56 -4.56
CA VAL A 74 -2.33 15.11 -4.67
C VAL A 74 -1.80 14.65 -6.02
N GLU A 75 -0.87 13.69 -6.02
CA GLU A 75 -0.15 13.20 -7.20
C GLU A 75 0.44 14.32 -8.09
N PRO A 76 1.13 15.35 -7.52
CA PRO A 76 1.66 16.43 -8.33
C PRO A 76 2.74 15.94 -9.29
N ARG A 77 2.86 16.63 -10.43
CA ARG A 77 3.96 16.44 -11.38
C ARG A 77 5.02 17.48 -11.11
N VAL A 78 6.12 17.05 -10.51
CA VAL A 78 7.25 17.92 -10.18
C VAL A 78 8.36 17.69 -11.19
N TYR A 79 8.73 18.73 -11.93
CA TYR A 79 9.82 18.68 -12.90
C TYR A 79 11.08 19.29 -12.30
N HIS A 80 12.16 18.52 -12.27
CA HIS A 80 13.49 19.04 -11.94
C HIS A 80 14.07 19.80 -13.15
N PRO A 81 14.99 20.77 -12.96
CA PRO A 81 15.56 21.55 -14.07
C PRO A 81 16.21 20.74 -15.20
N ASP A 82 16.67 19.52 -14.91
CA ASP A 82 17.17 18.55 -15.90
C ASP A 82 16.08 17.82 -16.69
N ARG A 83 14.80 18.20 -16.49
CA ARG A 83 13.59 17.60 -17.07
C ARG A 83 13.19 16.24 -16.48
N GLN A 84 13.80 15.79 -15.39
CA GLN A 84 13.36 14.61 -14.67
C GLN A 84 11.99 14.85 -14.01
N LEU A 85 11.04 13.92 -14.23
CA LEU A 85 9.70 13.98 -13.64
C LEU A 85 9.64 13.14 -12.36
N TYR A 86 9.23 13.78 -11.28
CA TYR A 86 8.89 13.17 -10.00
C TYR A 86 7.38 13.23 -9.79
N LYS A 87 6.82 12.16 -9.23
CA LYS A 87 5.38 12.03 -8.96
C LYS A 87 5.19 11.46 -7.55
N PRO A 88 5.39 12.27 -6.49
CA PRO A 88 5.05 11.83 -5.14
C PRO A 88 3.54 11.70 -5.01
N ASP A 89 3.06 10.90 -4.06
CA ASP A 89 1.62 10.79 -3.81
C ASP A 89 1.02 12.08 -3.23
N LEU A 90 1.76 12.76 -2.34
CA LEU A 90 1.33 13.98 -1.68
C LEU A 90 2.46 15.00 -1.53
N VAL A 91 2.11 16.27 -1.70
CA VAL A 91 2.90 17.42 -1.22
C VAL A 91 2.02 18.28 -0.32
N ILE A 92 2.46 18.48 0.92
CA ILE A 92 1.72 19.16 1.97
C ILE A 92 2.52 20.39 2.41
N HIS A 93 1.91 21.56 2.27
CA HIS A 93 2.46 22.83 2.72
C HIS A 93 1.96 23.10 4.13
N MET A 94 2.83 22.89 5.11
CA MET A 94 2.57 23.14 6.52
C MET A 94 2.84 24.61 6.89
N PRO A 95 2.42 25.07 8.09
CA PRO A 95 2.79 26.38 8.59
C PRO A 95 4.32 26.56 8.65
N ASN A 96 4.77 27.81 8.65
CA ASN A 96 6.18 28.20 8.74
C ASN A 96 7.05 27.74 7.56
N HIS A 97 6.49 27.69 6.35
CA HIS A 97 7.20 27.32 5.11
C HIS A 97 7.76 25.88 5.08
N ASN A 98 7.26 25.00 5.94
CA ASN A 98 7.63 23.59 5.90
C ASN A 98 6.84 22.86 4.82
N ILE A 99 7.53 22.05 4.02
CA ILE A 99 6.91 21.22 2.98
C ILE A 99 7.20 19.75 3.30
N VAL A 100 6.16 18.93 3.33
CA VAL A 100 6.28 17.48 3.43
C VAL A 100 5.94 16.87 2.08
N VAL A 101 6.87 16.09 1.55
CA VAL A 101 6.65 15.21 0.40
C VAL A 101 6.47 13.80 0.96
N ALA A 102 5.37 13.14 0.63
CA ALA A 102 5.03 11.84 1.18
C ALA A 102 4.58 10.85 0.10
N ASP A 103 5.18 9.66 0.12
CA ASP A 103 4.71 8.48 -0.60
C ASP A 103 3.99 7.55 0.37
N VAL A 104 2.81 7.08 -0.03
CA VAL A 104 1.89 6.33 0.80
C VAL A 104 2.03 4.84 0.52
N GLN A 105 2.21 4.06 1.58
CA GLN A 105 2.27 2.60 1.47
C GLN A 105 1.27 1.92 2.39
N VAL A 106 0.54 0.92 1.86
CA VAL A 106 -0.38 0.08 2.63
C VAL A 106 0.27 -1.25 2.94
N CYS A 107 1.02 -1.31 4.03
CA CYS A 107 1.77 -2.49 4.44
C CYS A 107 0.88 -3.60 5.00
N TRP A 108 1.39 -4.84 4.95
CA TRP A 108 0.82 -5.97 5.68
C TRP A 108 1.27 -5.90 7.14
N GLU A 109 0.32 -6.06 8.07
CA GLU A 109 0.61 -6.12 9.49
C GLU A 109 1.14 -7.53 9.82
N GLY A 110 2.44 -7.61 10.10
CA GLY A 110 3.15 -8.81 10.54
C GLY A 110 4.14 -8.44 11.64
N THR A 111 4.59 -9.41 12.42
CA THR A 111 5.32 -9.22 13.68
C THR A 111 6.70 -8.56 13.58
N ASP A 112 7.15 -8.07 12.41
CA ASP A 112 8.55 -7.66 12.25
C ASP A 112 8.86 -6.59 11.19
N ARG A 113 7.95 -5.63 10.92
CA ARG A 113 8.29 -4.45 10.08
C ARG A 113 7.48 -3.21 10.46
N SER A 114 7.90 -2.51 11.51
CA SER A 114 7.60 -1.08 11.64
C SER A 114 8.49 -0.29 10.67
N LEU A 115 8.01 0.85 10.16
CA LEU A 115 8.70 1.73 9.20
C LEU A 115 9.95 2.42 9.78
N ALA A 116 10.60 1.83 10.77
CA ALA A 116 11.75 2.40 11.48
C ALA A 116 13.11 2.05 10.83
N GLU A 117 13.13 1.30 9.73
CA GLU A 117 14.37 0.84 9.07
C GLU A 117 14.32 1.04 7.54
N SER A 118 14.11 2.28 7.10
CA SER A 118 14.28 2.68 5.69
C SER A 118 14.82 4.09 5.59
#